data_AF-A0A7S0TBP7-F1
#
_entry.id   AF-A0A7S0TBP7-F1
#
_cell.length_a   1.000
_cell.length_b   1.000
_cell.length_c   1.000
_cell.angle_alpha   90.00
_cell.angle_beta   90.00
_cell.angle_gamma   90.00
#
_symmetry.space_group_name_H-M   'P 1'
#
loop_
_entity.id
_entity.type
_entity.pdbx_description
1 polymer ?
#
loop_
_entity_poly.entity_id
_entity_poly.type
_entity_poly.pdbx_seq_one_letter_code
_entity_poly.pdbx_strand_id
1 'polypeptide(L)'
;SDYQAAADIDGFTLMLRVFIDTIQPYLASLHRWLALGLLDDPAGELFIAPGPSVHDKVGSKEHWVHGYVLRHDVETPRFLGGLTSNILDVGRSLRLLHCTEAGHSQSVSKFDTHIGVLFIDSMLDM
;
A
#
# COMPACT_ATOMS: atom_id res chain seq x y z
N SER A 1 13.57 4.37 40.36
CA SER A 1 14.64 5.38 40.50
C SER A 1 14.83 6.03 39.13
N ASP A 2 15.36 7.25 39.08
CA ASP A 2 15.54 8.00 37.82
C ASP A 2 16.45 7.27 36.81
N TYR A 3 17.33 6.40 37.32
CA TYR A 3 18.20 5.54 36.52
C TYR A 3 17.42 4.48 35.70
N GLN A 4 16.34 3.92 36.27
CA GLN A 4 15.47 2.97 35.58
C GLN A 4 14.69 3.65 34.46
N ALA A 5 14.21 4.88 34.70
CA ALA A 5 13.46 5.66 33.72
C ALA A 5 14.34 6.12 32.54
N ALA A 6 15.60 6.53 32.81
CA ALA A 6 16.55 6.89 31.76
C ALA A 6 16.94 5.69 30.88
N ALA A 7 17.21 4.53 31.49
CA ALA A 7 17.51 3.29 30.75
C ALA A 7 16.34 2.82 29.88
N ASP A 8 15.09 3.01 30.32
CA ASP A 8 13.88 2.73 29.54
C ASP A 8 13.76 3.65 28.32
N ILE A 9 14.07 4.94 28.46
CA ILE A 9 14.03 5.92 27.37
C ILE A 9 15.09 5.60 26.31
N ASP A 10 16.31 5.26 26.73
CA ASP A 10 17.39 4.89 25.83
C ASP A 10 17.06 3.59 25.09
N GLY A 11 16.53 2.59 25.79
CA GLY A 11 16.09 1.32 25.20
C GLY A 11 14.95 1.52 24.19
N PHE A 12 13.95 2.34 24.53
CA PHE A 12 12.86 2.68 23.62
C PHE A 12 13.34 3.42 22.37
N THR A 13 14.26 4.38 22.54
CA THR A 13 14.86 5.13 21.42
C THR A 13 15.63 4.21 20.48
N LEU A 14 16.40 3.27 21.02
CA LEU A 14 17.11 2.28 20.24
C LEU A 14 16.12 1.37 19.47
N MET A 15 15.07 0.89 20.14
CA MET A 15 14.03 0.07 19.49
C MET A 15 13.32 0.81 18.35
N LEU A 16 12.95 2.07 18.56
CA LEU A 16 12.34 2.90 17.52
C LEU A 16 13.28 3.09 16.33
N ARG A 17 14.56 3.31 16.59
CA ARG A 17 15.55 3.45 15.52
C ARG A 17 15.68 2.19 14.69
N VAL A 18 15.83 1.04 15.35
CA VAL A 18 15.88 -0.27 14.67
C VAL A 18 14.60 -0.51 13.87
N PHE A 19 13.43 -0.20 14.43
CA PHE A 19 12.15 -0.33 13.73
C PHE A 19 12.08 0.55 12.48
N ILE A 20 12.42 1.84 12.59
CA ILE A 20 12.39 2.79 11.48
C ILE A 20 13.35 2.34 10.37
N ASP A 21 14.56 1.91 10.74
CA ASP A 21 15.59 1.49 9.78
C ASP A 21 15.17 0.19 9.06
N THR A 22 14.55 -0.75 9.78
CA THR A 22 14.16 -2.06 9.23
C THR A 22 12.84 -2.04 8.46
N ILE A 23 11.93 -1.10 8.72
CA ILE A 23 10.65 -1.02 7.99
C ILE A 23 10.75 -0.31 6.62
N GLN A 24 11.88 0.33 6.31
CA GLN A 24 12.03 1.10 5.06
C GLN A 24 11.73 0.30 3.78
N PRO A 25 12.25 -0.94 3.59
CA PRO A 25 11.99 -1.70 2.37
C PRO A 25 10.49 -1.99 2.19
N TYR A 26 9.84 -2.42 3.28
CA TYR A 26 8.40 -2.65 3.32
C TYR A 26 7.60 -1.40 2.91
N LEU A 27 7.94 -0.23 3.46
CA LEU A 27 7.27 1.03 3.11
C LEU A 27 7.54 1.47 1.67
N ALA A 28 8.75 1.22 1.15
CA ALA A 28 9.09 1.52 -0.24
C ALA A 28 8.27 0.67 -1.22
N SER A 29 8.14 -0.63 -0.96
CA SER A 29 7.28 -1.53 -1.74
C SER A 29 5.81 -1.14 -1.65
N LEU A 30 5.31 -0.84 -0.45
CA LEU A 30 3.95 -0.36 -0.25
C LEU A 30 3.68 0.95 -0.99
N HIS A 31 4.62 1.88 -0.97
CA HIS A 31 4.49 3.15 -1.69
C HIS A 31 4.41 2.94 -3.21
N ARG A 32 5.21 2.03 -3.78
CA ARG A 32 5.15 1.70 -5.22
C ARG A 32 3.80 1.09 -5.59
N TRP A 33 3.23 0.26 -4.71
CA TRP A 33 1.88 -0.25 -4.89
C TRP A 33 0.84 0.87 -4.88
N LEU A 34 0.88 1.75 -3.88
CA LEU A 34 -0.10 2.83 -3.69
C LEU A 34 0.03 3.99 -4.68
N ALA A 35 1.22 4.22 -5.24
CA ALA A 35 1.46 5.30 -6.18
C ALA A 35 1.38 4.85 -7.65
N LEU A 36 1.79 3.61 -7.93
CA LEU A 36 1.98 3.14 -9.31
C LEU A 36 1.18 1.88 -9.67
N GLY A 37 0.53 1.22 -8.70
CA GLY A 37 -0.08 -0.09 -8.91
C GLY A 37 0.96 -1.18 -9.25
N LEU A 38 2.23 -0.97 -8.87
CA LEU A 38 3.31 -1.90 -9.13
C LEU A 38 3.64 -2.69 -7.86
N LEU A 39 3.51 -4.01 -7.95
CA LEU A 39 3.93 -4.91 -6.88
C LEU A 39 5.42 -5.21 -7.05
N ASP A 40 6.24 -4.56 -6.22
CA ASP A 40 7.69 -4.71 -6.19
C ASP A 40 8.11 -5.21 -4.81
N ASP A 41 7.99 -6.53 -4.62
CA ASP A 41 8.23 -7.21 -3.34
C ASP A 41 9.23 -8.38 -3.54
N PRO A 42 10.52 -8.08 -3.73
CA PRO A 42 11.53 -9.10 -3.99
C PRO A 42 11.80 -10.01 -2.77
N ALA A 43 11.59 -9.49 -1.55
CA ALA A 43 11.77 -10.22 -0.31
C ALA A 43 10.54 -11.04 0.09
N GLY A 44 9.38 -10.77 -0.51
CA GLY A 44 8.14 -11.44 -0.15
C GLY A 44 7.68 -11.06 1.25
N GLU A 45 7.81 -9.81 1.65
CA GLU A 45 7.41 -9.32 2.98
C GLU A 45 6.07 -8.57 2.97
N LEU A 46 5.62 -8.10 1.81
CA LEU A 46 4.39 -7.35 1.70
C LEU A 46 3.18 -8.29 1.85
N PHE A 47 2.12 -7.85 2.53
CA PHE A 47 0.88 -8.62 2.65
C PHE A 47 0.08 -8.76 1.35
N ILE A 48 0.60 -8.25 0.23
CA ILE A 48 0.00 -8.34 -1.11
C ILE A 48 0.87 -9.25 -1.95
N ALA A 49 0.25 -10.21 -2.64
CA ALA A 49 0.94 -11.11 -3.55
C ALA A 49 0.27 -11.11 -4.94
N PRO A 50 1.00 -11.54 -5.99
CA PRO A 50 0.37 -11.99 -7.22
C PRO A 50 -0.61 -13.12 -6.91
N GLY A 51 -1.83 -13.01 -7.42
CA GLY A 51 -2.80 -14.10 -7.37
C GLY A 51 -2.72 -15.00 -8.61
N PRO A 52 -3.55 -16.05 -8.68
CA PRO A 52 -3.51 -17.01 -9.79
C PRO A 52 -3.84 -16.40 -11.16
N SER A 53 -4.55 -15.27 -11.20
CA SER A 53 -4.94 -14.56 -12.43
C SER A 53 -4.07 -13.34 -12.73
N VAL A 54 -2.86 -13.24 -12.16
CA VAL A 54 -1.98 -12.07 -12.38
C VAL A 54 -1.61 -11.89 -13.86
N HIS A 55 -1.56 -12.98 -14.62
CA HIS A 55 -1.25 -13.01 -16.04
C HIS A 55 -2.48 -12.88 -16.95
N ASP A 56 -3.69 -12.89 -16.39
CA ASP A 56 -4.91 -12.65 -17.16
C ASP A 56 -4.96 -11.20 -17.64
N LYS A 57 -5.77 -10.94 -18.66
CA LYS A 57 -5.92 -9.61 -19.24
C LYS A 57 -6.33 -8.60 -18.16
N VAL A 58 -5.52 -7.55 -17.97
CA VAL A 58 -5.84 -6.44 -17.06
C VAL A 58 -7.18 -5.83 -17.47
N GLY A 59 -8.11 -5.70 -16.53
CA GLY A 59 -9.50 -5.27 -16.76
C GLY A 59 -10.51 -6.40 -16.98
N SER A 60 -10.06 -7.65 -17.10
CA SER A 60 -10.97 -8.81 -17.00
C SER A 60 -11.49 -8.98 -15.57
N LYS A 61 -12.63 -9.66 -15.44
CA LYS A 61 -13.19 -10.02 -14.14
C LYS A 61 -12.22 -10.90 -13.35
N GLU A 62 -11.56 -11.83 -14.04
CA GLU A 62 -10.63 -12.80 -13.47
C GLU A 62 -9.40 -12.09 -12.89
N HIS A 63 -8.80 -11.18 -13.66
CA HIS A 63 -7.69 -10.35 -13.19
C HIS A 63 -8.11 -9.42 -12.04
N TRP A 64 -9.29 -8.82 -12.10
CA TRP A 64 -9.77 -7.92 -11.04
C TRP A 64 -9.92 -8.66 -9.70
N VAL A 65 -10.54 -9.84 -9.72
CA VAL A 65 -10.83 -10.60 -8.49
C VAL A 65 -9.60 -11.35 -7.98
N HIS A 66 -8.80 -11.95 -8.86
CA HIS A 66 -7.74 -12.89 -8.49
C HIS A 66 -6.35 -12.52 -9.03
N GLY A 67 -6.17 -11.33 -9.61
CA GLY A 67 -4.87 -10.89 -10.12
C GLY A 67 -3.87 -10.56 -9.01
N TYR A 68 -4.37 -10.04 -7.89
CA TYR A 68 -3.61 -9.76 -6.68
C TYR A 68 -4.42 -10.18 -5.47
N VAL A 69 -3.78 -10.66 -4.42
CA VAL A 69 -4.47 -11.19 -3.23
C VAL A 69 -3.79 -10.71 -1.94
N LEU A 70 -4.55 -10.68 -0.85
CA LEU A 70 -3.99 -10.56 0.48
C LEU A 70 -3.38 -11.90 0.90
N ARG A 71 -2.18 -11.84 1.45
CA ARG A 71 -1.46 -12.97 2.00
C ARG A 71 -1.92 -13.27 3.42
N HIS A 72 -1.84 -14.54 3.78
CA HIS A 72 -2.11 -15.02 5.14
C HIS A 72 -0.86 -15.63 5.80
N ASP A 73 0.23 -15.76 5.04
CA ASP A 73 1.51 -16.35 5.45
C ASP A 73 2.54 -15.32 5.94
N VAL A 74 2.20 -14.02 5.92
CA VAL A 74 3.04 -12.94 6.44
C VAL A 74 2.30 -12.10 7.47
N GLU A 75 3.05 -11.62 8.45
CA GLU A 75 2.54 -10.70 9.46
C GLU A 75 2.28 -9.32 8.85
N THR A 76 1.04 -8.87 8.93
CA THR A 76 0.68 -7.50 8.53
C THR A 76 1.01 -6.54 9.67
N PRO A 77 1.72 -5.42 9.43
CA PRO A 77 1.90 -4.39 10.44
C PRO A 77 0.54 -3.95 10.99
N ARG A 78 0.36 -4.06 12.31
CA ARG A 78 -0.96 -3.91 12.95
C ARG A 78 -1.64 -2.57 12.65
N PHE A 79 -0.87 -1.50 12.47
CA PHE A 79 -1.37 -0.18 12.12
C PHE A 79 -2.00 -0.12 10.72
N LEU A 80 -1.75 -1.11 9.85
CA LEU A 80 -2.35 -1.26 8.52
C LEU A 80 -3.52 -2.25 8.51
N GLY A 81 -3.78 -2.99 9.59
CA GLY A 81 -4.72 -4.12 9.60
C GLY A 81 -6.12 -3.76 9.07
N GLY A 82 -6.66 -2.61 9.49
CA GLY A 82 -7.97 -2.13 9.05
C GLY A 82 -8.01 -1.54 7.63
N LEU A 83 -6.86 -1.39 6.97
CA LEU A 83 -6.73 -0.75 5.65
C LEU A 83 -6.32 -1.73 4.54
N THR A 84 -5.98 -2.97 4.88
CA THR A 84 -5.41 -3.96 3.95
C THR A 84 -6.23 -4.14 2.67
N SER A 85 -7.55 -4.32 2.78
CA SER A 85 -8.44 -4.45 1.62
C SER A 85 -8.43 -3.19 0.75
N ASN A 86 -8.51 -2.00 1.37
CA ASN A 86 -8.50 -0.73 0.64
C ASN A 86 -7.16 -0.53 -0.08
N ILE A 87 -6.04 -0.86 0.57
CA ILE A 87 -4.70 -0.79 -0.03
C ILE A 87 -4.63 -1.71 -1.26
N LEU A 88 -5.14 -2.94 -1.16
CA LEU A 88 -5.20 -3.85 -2.30
C LEU A 88 -6.02 -3.26 -3.46
N ASP A 89 -7.18 -2.69 -3.17
CA ASP A 89 -8.06 -2.14 -4.19
C ASP A 89 -7.51 -0.86 -4.84
N VAL A 90 -6.76 -0.03 -4.10
CA VAL A 90 -6.07 1.14 -4.66
C VAL A 90 -5.07 0.72 -5.74
N GLY A 91 -4.18 -0.21 -5.45
CA GLY A 91 -3.17 -0.62 -6.44
C GLY A 91 -3.76 -1.39 -7.62
N ARG A 92 -4.81 -2.20 -7.41
CA ARG A 92 -5.58 -2.81 -8.52
C ARG A 92 -6.18 -1.74 -9.43
N SER A 93 -6.79 -0.70 -8.84
CA SER A 93 -7.40 0.41 -9.57
C SER A 93 -6.36 1.19 -10.39
N LEU A 94 -5.21 1.52 -9.80
CA LEU A 94 -4.11 2.18 -10.50
C LEU A 94 -3.58 1.33 -11.67
N ARG A 95 -3.47 0.02 -11.48
CA ARG A 95 -3.02 -0.87 -12.54
C ARG A 95 -4.02 -0.93 -13.70
N LEU A 96 -5.32 -0.91 -13.43
CA LEU A 96 -6.34 -0.77 -14.46
C LEU A 96 -6.17 0.55 -15.22
N LEU A 97 -6.04 1.67 -14.51
CA LEU A 97 -5.89 3.00 -15.10
C LEU A 97 -4.69 3.06 -16.04
N HIS A 98 -3.52 2.63 -15.60
CA HIS A 98 -2.32 2.60 -16.45
C HIS A 98 -2.49 1.74 -17.71
N CYS A 99 -3.19 0.62 -17.63
CA CYS A 99 -3.48 -0.20 -18.82
C CYS A 99 -4.46 0.48 -19.78
N THR A 100 -5.43 1.25 -19.27
CA THR A 100 -6.32 2.04 -20.12
C THR A 100 -5.61 3.21 -20.79
N GLU A 101 -4.70 3.88 -20.08
CA GLU A 101 -3.91 5.00 -20.61
C GLU A 101 -2.87 4.54 -21.66
N ALA A 102 -2.21 3.40 -21.44
CA ALA A 102 -1.25 2.84 -22.39
C ALA A 102 -1.90 2.43 -23.74
N GLY A 103 -3.20 2.14 -23.74
CA GLY A 103 -3.98 1.85 -24.95
C GLY A 103 -4.45 3.09 -25.72
N HIS A 104 -4.37 4.29 -25.12
CA HIS A 104 -4.82 5.55 -25.71
C HIS A 104 -3.65 6.53 -25.79
N SER A 105 -2.97 6.63 -26.94
CA SER A 105 -2.18 7.83 -27.27
C SER A 105 -3.11 9.02 -27.52
N GLN A 106 -3.82 9.50 -26.50
CA GLN A 106 -4.57 10.75 -26.53
C GLN A 106 -4.48 11.44 -25.16
N SER A 107 -3.99 12.68 -25.20
CA SER A 107 -4.07 13.74 -24.18
C SER A 107 -4.74 13.33 -22.87
N VAL A 108 -3.90 13.11 -21.85
CA VAL A 108 -4.30 12.97 -20.44
C VAL A 108 -5.28 14.09 -20.09
N SER A 109 -6.57 13.77 -19.94
CA SER A 109 -7.44 14.65 -19.15
C SER A 109 -6.90 14.58 -17.74
N LYS A 110 -6.31 15.68 -17.26
CA LYS A 110 -5.98 15.83 -15.84
C LYS A 110 -7.25 15.49 -15.06
N PHE A 111 -7.25 14.35 -14.38
CA PHE A 111 -8.21 14.14 -13.31
C PHE A 111 -7.83 15.13 -12.23
N ASP A 112 -8.62 16.19 -12.08
CA ASP A 112 -8.55 17.03 -10.90
C ASP A 112 -8.92 16.12 -9.72
N THR A 113 -7.89 15.65 -9.03
CA THR A 113 -7.99 14.80 -7.85
C THR A 113 -8.65 15.61 -6.73
N HIS A 114 -9.97 15.60 -6.69
CA HIS A 114 -10.78 16.17 -5.60
C HIS A 114 -10.86 15.25 -4.37
N ILE A 115 -10.16 14.11 -4.37
CA ILE A 115 -10.14 13.15 -3.25
C ILE A 115 -9.65 13.80 -1.94
N GLY A 116 -8.73 14.78 -2.03
CA GLY A 116 -8.26 15.52 -0.85
C GLY A 116 -9.30 16.47 -0.24
N VAL A 117 -10.27 16.95 -1.02
CA VAL A 117 -11.31 17.88 -0.55
C VAL A 117 -12.44 17.12 0.14
N LEU A 118 -12.86 15.98 -0.44
CA LEU A 118 -13.95 15.16 0.13
C LEU A 118 -13.61 14.50 1.47
N PHE A 119 -12.33 14.16 1.70
CA PHE A 119 -11.90 13.60 2.99
C PHE A 119 -11.88 14.66 4.10
N ILE A 120 -11.51 15.90 3.79
CA ILE A 120 -11.45 16.99 4.76
C ILE A 120 -12.86 17.49 5.09
N ASP A 121 -13.74 17.62 4.10
CA ASP A 121 -15.13 18.05 4.34
C ASP A 121 -15.88 17.04 5.23
N SER A 122 -15.66 15.73 5.04
CA SER A 122 -16.30 14.71 5.88
C SER A 122 -15.76 14.63 7.32
N MET A 123 -14.58 15.21 7.60
CA MET A 123 -14.04 15.33 8.96
C MET A 123 -14.43 16.63 9.67
N LEU A 124 -14.86 17.65 8.91
CA LEU A 124 -15.31 18.93 9.45
C LEU A 124 -16.82 18.95 9.78
N ASP A 125 -17.59 18.01 9.21
CA ASP A 125 -19.01 17.80 9.48
C ASP A 125 -19.29 16.83 10.67
N MET A 126 -18.27 16.49 11.47
CA MET A 126 -18.39 15.63 12.66
C MET A 126 -17.99 16.36 13.94
#